data_AF-A0A3N5B1N5-F1
#
_entry.id   AF-A0A3N5B1N5-F1
#
_cell.length_a   1.000
_cell.length_b   1.000
_cell.length_c   1.000
_cell.angle_alpha   90.00
_cell.angle_beta   90.00
_cell.angle_gamma   90.00
#
_symmetry.space_group_name_H-M   'P 1'
#
loop_
_entity.id
_entity.type
_entity.pdbx_description
1 polymer ?
#
loop_
_entity_poly.entity_id
_entity_poly.type
_entity_poly.pdbx_seq_one_letter_code
_entity_poly.pdbx_strand_id
1 'polypeptide(L)'
;MSDNKNNNISWTSFCQAMNSIAYWLLQNKKKYKKRDHYQILTLKGSCSDIEKKAKKLGNDKLVSMYTMALIKDNTSLDFLPNYVTLKNGEQIDKAEYVDMAIRTEAYIRANKRLPAIVYRMSTLPDYKDSTMKLFINVFNFKGNTIDEALAIISKMKLYSKYFDSQKTDKKTINDASLGKGSNCVDWGQVYYRIAKSLGYDVQFVHVKCRVSGTGHIKLRLKHKKHTGGNWINRDPAAVADTTSGNVKSIWCEDGYLIAYDPSWIFTDLYSS
;
A
#
# COMPACT_ATOMS: atom_id res chain seq x y z
N MET A 1 -9.27 7.51 -18.37
CA MET A 1 -8.09 8.34 -18.02
C MET A 1 -8.40 9.04 -16.72
N SER A 2 -7.84 8.56 -15.61
CA SER A 2 -7.98 9.19 -14.29
C SER A 2 -6.57 9.29 -13.73
N ASP A 3 -6.02 10.49 -13.90
CA ASP A 3 -4.83 11.08 -13.30
C ASP A 3 -3.85 10.11 -12.63
N ASN A 4 -2.75 9.86 -13.36
CA ASN A 4 -1.44 9.59 -12.78
C ASN A 4 -1.15 10.70 -11.74
N LYS A 5 -1.58 10.52 -10.49
CA LYS A 5 -1.01 11.28 -9.38
C LYS A 5 0.48 10.98 -9.42
N ASN A 6 1.29 12.00 -9.70
CA ASN A 6 2.74 11.88 -9.83
C ASN A 6 3.30 11.02 -8.69
N ASN A 7 3.87 9.86 -9.03
CA ASN A 7 4.45 8.90 -8.08
C ASN A 7 5.64 9.46 -7.28
N ASN A 8 5.96 10.74 -7.47
CA ASN A 8 7.04 11.47 -6.83
C ASN A 8 6.63 12.93 -6.61
N ILE A 9 7.33 13.58 -5.69
CA ILE A 9 7.30 15.03 -5.50
C ILE A 9 8.71 15.59 -5.66
N SER A 10 8.82 16.88 -5.97
CA SER A 10 10.12 17.55 -5.98
C SER A 10 10.75 17.56 -4.58
N TRP A 11 12.07 17.62 -4.50
CA TRP A 11 12.77 17.83 -3.21
C TRP A 11 12.26 19.07 -2.47
N THR A 12 11.94 20.15 -3.19
CA THR A 12 11.36 21.37 -2.59
C THR A 12 10.01 21.09 -1.93
N SER A 13 9.13 20.33 -2.59
CA SER A 13 7.84 19.92 -2.04
C SER A 13 8.00 18.98 -0.84
N PHE A 14 9.02 18.10 -0.87
CA PHE A 14 9.35 17.28 0.28
C PHE A 14 9.82 18.13 1.47
N CYS A 15 10.68 19.11 1.25
CA CYS A 15 11.07 20.06 2.29
C CYS A 15 9.86 20.81 2.86
N GLN A 16 8.89 21.18 2.02
CA GLN A 16 7.62 21.79 2.45
C GLN A 16 6.83 20.91 3.41
N ALA A 17 6.69 19.62 3.09
CA ALA A 17 6.05 18.66 3.98
C ALA A 17 6.78 18.59 5.32
N MET A 18 8.10 18.37 5.30
CA MET A 18 8.90 18.23 6.52
C MET A 18 8.88 19.48 7.39
N ASN A 19 9.03 20.67 6.81
CA ASN A 19 8.97 21.94 7.54
C ASN A 19 7.60 22.18 8.16
N SER A 20 6.52 21.81 7.47
CA SER A 20 5.17 21.93 8.00
C SER A 20 4.91 20.98 9.18
N ILE A 21 5.48 19.77 9.14
CA ILE A 21 5.44 18.82 10.28
C ILE A 21 6.17 19.43 11.48
N ALA A 22 7.42 19.86 11.31
CA ALA A 22 8.19 20.48 12.38
C ALA A 22 7.47 21.69 12.98
N TYR A 23 6.95 22.58 12.14
CA TYR A 23 6.17 23.73 12.59
C TYR A 23 4.94 23.30 13.39
N TRP A 24 4.17 22.33 12.90
CA TRP A 24 2.98 21.83 13.60
C TRP A 24 3.33 21.22 14.96
N LEU A 25 4.41 20.43 15.04
CA LEU A 25 4.89 19.83 16.29
C LEU A 25 5.22 20.89 17.35
N LEU A 26 5.92 21.95 16.93
CA LEU A 26 6.32 23.06 17.80
C LEU A 26 5.11 23.88 18.26
N GLN A 27 4.19 24.22 17.34
CA GLN A 27 2.96 24.93 17.68
C GLN A 27 2.09 24.14 18.67
N ASN A 28 2.03 22.82 18.52
CA ASN A 28 1.24 21.94 19.38
C ASN A 28 2.00 21.43 20.61
N LYS A 29 3.20 21.96 20.88
CA LYS A 29 4.05 21.62 22.03
C LYS A 29 4.20 20.10 22.23
N LYS A 30 4.32 19.35 21.13
CA LYS A 30 4.42 17.89 21.16
C LYS A 30 5.74 17.48 21.82
N LYS A 31 5.71 16.37 22.57
CA LYS A 31 6.89 15.79 23.22
C LYS A 31 7.38 14.60 22.41
N TYR A 32 8.68 14.58 22.12
CA TYR A 32 9.37 13.53 21.37
C TYR A 32 10.88 13.66 21.60
N LYS A 33 11.62 12.59 21.32
CA LYS A 33 13.09 12.60 21.35
C LYS A 33 13.61 13.44 20.20
N LYS A 34 14.59 14.29 20.49
CA LYS A 34 15.29 15.14 19.53
C LYS A 34 16.81 15.12 19.81
N ARG A 35 17.62 15.37 18.79
CA ARG A 35 19.08 15.52 18.91
C ARG A 35 19.43 16.96 19.24
N ASP A 36 20.62 17.18 19.82
CA ASP A 36 21.13 18.53 20.09
C ASP A 36 21.58 19.25 18.81
N HIS A 37 22.08 18.48 17.84
CA HIS A 37 22.64 18.99 16.59
C HIS A 37 22.18 18.17 15.39
N TYR A 38 22.05 18.84 14.25
CA TYR A 38 21.67 18.23 12.99
C TYR A 38 22.63 18.65 11.89
N GLN A 39 22.85 17.72 10.96
CA GLN A 39 23.69 17.93 9.79
C GLN A 39 23.03 17.33 8.56
N ILE A 40 23.02 18.08 7.46
CA ILE A 40 22.66 17.61 6.14
C ILE A 40 23.74 18.07 5.15
N LEU A 41 24.50 17.10 4.62
CA LEU A 41 25.71 17.38 3.83
C LEU A 41 26.68 18.29 4.60
N THR A 42 26.98 19.47 4.09
CA THR A 42 27.87 20.46 4.73
C THR A 42 27.14 21.41 5.68
N LEU A 43 25.80 21.44 5.65
CA LEU A 43 24.99 22.32 6.52
C LEU A 43 24.87 21.71 7.91
N LYS A 44 25.11 22.51 8.94
CA LYS A 44 25.02 22.13 10.36
C LYS A 44 24.20 23.16 11.13
N GLY A 45 23.53 22.74 12.19
CA GLY A 45 22.80 23.64 13.08
C GLY A 45 22.45 23.00 14.41
N SER A 46 22.31 23.84 15.44
CA SER A 46 21.78 23.44 16.75
C SER A 46 20.28 23.18 16.64
N CYS A 47 19.74 22.35 17.53
CA CYS A 47 18.31 22.09 17.61
C CYS A 47 17.51 23.38 17.82
N SER A 48 17.96 24.25 18.71
CA SER A 48 17.27 25.49 19.06
C SER A 48 17.19 26.48 17.89
N ASP A 49 18.25 26.59 17.08
CA ASP A 49 18.24 27.46 15.91
C ASP A 49 17.39 26.91 14.77
N ILE A 50 17.36 25.58 14.63
CA ILE A 50 16.53 24.92 13.62
C ILE A 50 15.05 25.05 13.96
N GLU A 51 14.66 24.87 15.23
CA GLU A 51 13.27 25.02 15.66
C GLU A 51 12.72 26.44 15.39
N LYS A 52 13.57 27.48 15.53
CA LYS A 52 13.20 28.87 15.16
C LYS A 52 12.98 29.08 13.66
N LYS A 53 13.59 28.26 12.81
CA LYS A 53 13.47 28.34 11.34
C LYS A 53 12.24 27.63 10.80
N ALA A 54 11.63 26.73 11.58
CA ALA A 54 10.48 25.95 11.15
C ALA A 54 9.28 26.85 10.83
N LYS A 55 8.72 26.70 9.63
CA LYS A 55 7.55 27.47 9.15
C LYS A 55 6.60 26.56 8.39
N LYS A 56 5.30 26.81 8.52
CA LYS A 56 4.28 26.18 7.66
C LYS A 56 4.61 26.48 6.20
N LEU A 57 4.68 25.43 5.37
CA LEU A 57 5.09 25.50 3.96
C LEU A 57 6.50 26.10 3.72
N GLY A 58 7.37 26.14 4.75
CA GLY A 58 8.78 26.49 4.60
C GLY A 58 9.57 25.43 3.82
N ASN A 59 10.80 25.70 3.41
CA ASN A 59 11.60 24.75 2.61
C ASN A 59 13.05 24.61 3.12
N ASP A 60 13.30 24.92 4.39
CA ASP A 60 14.63 24.85 4.98
C ASP A 60 15.14 23.41 5.05
N LYS A 61 16.38 23.20 4.59
CA LYS A 61 17.01 21.87 4.48
C LYS A 61 17.37 21.29 5.85
N LEU A 62 17.79 22.12 6.80
CA LEU A 62 18.12 21.70 8.16
C LEU A 62 16.85 21.37 8.96
N VAL A 63 15.77 22.14 8.77
CA VAL A 63 14.45 21.79 9.33
C VAL A 63 13.95 20.46 8.76
N SER A 64 14.19 20.23 7.47
CA SER A 64 13.84 18.95 6.84
C SER A 64 14.64 17.79 7.44
N MET A 65 15.94 17.97 7.66
CA MET A 65 16.79 16.98 8.35
C MET A 65 16.37 16.73 9.79
N TYR A 66 16.00 17.77 10.52
CA TYR A 66 15.42 17.67 11.87
C TYR A 66 14.19 16.76 11.88
N THR A 67 13.28 16.96 10.94
CA THR A 67 12.05 16.17 10.83
C THR A 67 12.32 14.73 10.40
N MET A 68 13.25 14.50 9.48
CA MET A 68 13.64 13.14 9.10
C MET A 68 14.29 12.39 10.27
N ALA A 69 15.17 13.05 11.02
CA ALA A 69 15.83 12.47 12.19
C ALA A 69 14.85 12.14 13.31
N LEU A 70 13.90 13.02 13.64
CA LEU A 70 12.93 12.73 14.70
C LEU A 70 12.00 11.58 14.31
N ILE A 71 11.63 11.43 13.03
CA ILE A 71 10.83 10.27 12.56
C ILE A 71 11.62 8.97 12.76
N LYS A 72 12.93 9.00 12.48
CA LYS A 72 13.79 7.82 12.59
C LYS A 72 14.13 7.44 14.03
N ASP A 73 14.32 8.42 14.91
CA ASP A 73 14.89 8.20 16.25
C ASP A 73 13.85 7.85 17.32
N ASN A 74 12.55 7.94 17.01
CA ASN A 74 11.45 7.68 17.93
C ASN A 74 10.73 6.38 17.58
N THR A 75 10.50 5.52 18.58
CA THR A 75 9.81 4.23 18.40
C THR A 75 8.30 4.37 18.23
N SER A 76 7.65 5.29 18.97
CA SER A 76 6.25 5.68 18.73
C SER A 76 6.22 6.97 17.91
N LEU A 77 5.28 7.04 16.97
CA LEU A 77 5.08 8.19 16.09
C LEU A 77 3.71 8.86 16.29
N ASP A 78 3.02 8.59 17.41
CA ASP A 78 1.66 9.09 17.67
C ASP A 78 1.58 10.60 17.85
N PHE A 79 2.72 11.23 18.15
CA PHE A 79 2.85 12.67 18.25
C PHE A 79 2.81 13.38 16.89
N LEU A 80 2.93 12.66 15.77
CA LEU A 80 2.91 13.24 14.43
C LEU A 80 1.48 13.57 13.95
N PRO A 81 1.29 14.58 13.08
CA PRO A 81 -0.01 14.86 12.48
C PRO A 81 -0.50 13.70 11.60
N ASN A 82 -1.81 13.58 11.35
CA ASN A 82 -2.34 12.49 10.50
C ASN A 82 -2.05 12.69 9.01
N TYR A 83 -1.86 13.94 8.59
CA TYR A 83 -1.51 14.31 7.22
C TYR A 83 -0.85 15.69 7.22
N VAL A 84 -0.23 16.05 6.10
CA VAL A 84 0.20 17.42 5.80
C VAL A 84 -0.26 17.84 4.42
N THR A 85 -0.50 19.14 4.24
CA THR A 85 -0.95 19.71 2.98
C THR A 85 0.17 20.52 2.35
N LEU A 86 0.50 20.19 1.10
CA LEU A 86 1.46 20.91 0.28
C LEU A 86 0.88 22.23 -0.24
N LYS A 87 1.74 23.10 -0.80
CA LYS A 87 1.33 24.40 -1.33
C LYS A 87 0.32 24.29 -2.49
N ASN A 88 0.37 23.20 -3.25
CA ASN A 88 -0.58 22.91 -4.35
C ASN A 88 -1.93 22.33 -3.86
N GLY A 89 -2.18 22.30 -2.54
CA GLY A 89 -3.40 21.74 -1.95
C GLY A 89 -3.38 20.21 -1.77
N GLU A 90 -2.34 19.54 -2.25
CA GLU A 90 -2.22 18.10 -2.17
C GLU A 90 -1.91 17.62 -0.75
N GLN A 91 -2.62 16.58 -0.30
CA GLN A 91 -2.39 15.97 1.01
C GLN A 91 -1.44 14.78 0.91
N ILE A 92 -0.54 14.68 1.89
CA ILE A 92 0.34 13.53 2.12
C ILE A 92 0.00 12.96 3.50
N ASP A 93 -0.46 11.71 3.52
CA ASP A 93 -0.86 11.03 4.75
C ASP A 93 0.36 10.64 5.62
N LYS A 94 0.13 10.40 6.91
CA LYS A 94 1.16 10.01 7.89
C LYS A 94 2.04 8.85 7.44
N ALA A 95 1.43 7.77 6.99
CA ALA A 95 2.17 6.60 6.52
C ALA A 95 3.11 6.96 5.35
N GLU A 96 2.65 7.84 4.46
CA GLU A 96 3.34 8.20 3.24
C GLU A 96 4.54 9.12 3.53
N TYR A 97 4.37 10.21 4.29
CA TYR A 97 5.51 11.09 4.57
C TYR A 97 6.53 10.47 5.52
N VAL A 98 6.12 9.55 6.42
CA VAL A 98 7.05 8.81 7.30
C VAL A 98 7.98 7.95 6.45
N ASP A 99 7.40 7.22 5.52
CA ASP A 99 8.15 6.40 4.58
C ASP A 99 9.11 7.23 3.71
N MET A 100 8.60 8.32 3.14
CA MET A 100 9.40 9.26 2.35
C MET A 100 10.59 9.80 3.17
N ALA A 101 10.38 10.14 4.44
CA ALA A 101 11.42 10.66 5.32
C ALA A 101 12.53 9.64 5.57
N ILE A 102 12.17 8.39 5.90
CA ILE A 102 13.14 7.32 6.16
C ILE A 102 14.01 7.05 4.93
N ARG A 103 13.40 6.88 3.75
CA ARG A 103 14.13 6.59 2.52
C ARG A 103 14.99 7.77 2.05
N THR A 104 14.48 8.98 2.20
CA THR A 104 15.22 10.18 1.79
C THR A 104 16.44 10.40 2.66
N GLU A 105 16.33 10.18 3.97
CA GLU A 105 17.47 10.24 4.89
C GLU A 105 18.52 9.16 4.56
N ALA A 106 18.08 7.93 4.29
CA ALA A 106 18.97 6.84 3.85
C ALA A 106 19.67 7.18 2.53
N TYR A 107 18.94 7.69 1.53
CA TYR A 107 19.49 8.11 0.25
C TYR A 107 20.56 9.18 0.41
N ILE A 108 20.30 10.24 1.20
CA ILE A 108 21.26 11.33 1.43
C ILE A 108 22.52 10.80 2.12
N ARG A 109 22.37 9.89 3.09
CA ARG A 109 23.51 9.28 3.78
C ARG A 109 24.38 8.44 2.86
N ALA A 110 23.77 7.64 1.97
CA ALA A 110 24.46 6.76 1.05
C ALA A 110 25.13 7.53 -0.09
N ASN A 111 24.44 8.52 -0.67
CA ASN A 111 24.87 9.18 -1.90
C ASN A 111 25.56 10.52 -1.66
N LYS A 112 25.60 11.02 -0.42
CA LYS A 112 26.17 12.33 -0.05
C LYS A 112 25.67 13.49 -0.91
N ARG A 113 24.43 13.42 -1.39
CA ARG A 113 23.76 14.45 -2.19
C ARG A 113 22.27 14.51 -1.89
N LEU A 114 21.65 15.66 -2.17
CA LEU A 114 20.20 15.82 -2.07
C LEU A 114 19.54 15.15 -3.28
N PRO A 115 18.38 14.48 -3.11
CA PRO A 115 17.64 13.99 -4.25
C PRO A 115 17.04 15.16 -5.05
N ALA A 116 16.81 14.97 -6.35
CA ALA A 116 16.03 15.92 -7.14
C ALA A 116 14.52 15.72 -6.93
N ILE A 117 14.11 14.45 -6.80
CA ILE A 117 12.74 14.00 -6.57
C ILE A 117 12.70 12.99 -5.42
N VAL A 118 11.60 13.00 -4.69
CA VAL A 118 11.30 12.01 -3.65
C VAL A 118 10.08 11.23 -4.09
N TYR A 119 10.26 9.93 -4.32
CA TYR A 119 9.14 9.04 -4.60
C TYR A 119 8.19 9.00 -3.41
N ARG A 120 6.89 9.15 -3.67
CA ARG A 120 5.84 9.15 -2.64
C ARG A 120 5.58 7.75 -2.09
N MET A 121 5.82 6.74 -2.93
CA MET A 121 5.77 5.34 -2.54
C MET A 121 7.19 4.83 -2.35
N SER A 122 7.47 4.27 -1.17
CA SER A 122 8.48 3.23 -1.08
C SER A 122 8.04 2.08 -1.96
N THR A 123 9.01 1.43 -2.55
CA THR A 123 8.93 -0.01 -2.77
C THR A 123 8.09 -0.68 -1.68
N LEU A 124 7.07 -1.42 -2.12
CA LEU A 124 6.21 -2.36 -1.40
C LEU A 124 6.40 -2.39 0.13
N PRO A 125 5.34 -2.17 0.92
CA PRO A 125 5.38 -2.37 2.35
C PRO A 125 6.14 -3.65 2.72
N ASP A 126 6.90 -3.63 3.84
CA ASP A 126 7.53 -4.84 4.38
C ASP A 126 6.44 -5.77 4.92
N TYR A 127 5.74 -6.41 4.00
CA TYR A 127 4.63 -7.28 4.29
C TYR A 127 5.20 -8.54 4.94
N LYS A 128 4.79 -8.82 6.18
CA LYS A 128 5.20 -10.05 6.86
C LYS A 128 4.63 -11.31 6.20
N ASP A 129 3.52 -11.15 5.46
CA ASP A 129 2.82 -12.25 4.79
C ASP A 129 3.66 -12.85 3.66
N SER A 130 3.88 -14.17 3.72
CA SER A 130 4.70 -14.91 2.75
C SER A 130 4.10 -14.92 1.35
N THR A 131 2.77 -14.92 1.21
CA THR A 131 2.07 -14.87 -0.08
C THR A 131 2.29 -13.51 -0.73
N MET A 132 2.20 -12.43 0.04
CA MET A 132 2.49 -11.10 -0.49
C MET A 132 3.95 -10.96 -0.93
N LYS A 133 4.92 -11.42 -0.13
CA LYS A 133 6.34 -11.43 -0.52
C LYS A 133 6.58 -12.22 -1.81
N LEU A 134 5.95 -13.39 -1.94
CA LEU A 134 6.07 -14.20 -3.14
C LEU A 134 5.45 -13.51 -4.36
N PHE A 135 4.25 -12.95 -4.22
CA PHE A 135 3.56 -12.24 -5.29
C PHE A 135 4.40 -11.06 -5.82
N ILE A 136 4.99 -10.31 -4.91
CA ILE A 136 5.95 -9.23 -5.19
C ILE A 136 7.13 -9.74 -6.03
N ASN A 137 7.77 -10.82 -5.56
CA ASN A 137 8.97 -11.33 -6.20
C ASN A 137 8.69 -11.90 -7.59
N VAL A 138 7.57 -12.63 -7.74
CA VAL A 138 7.21 -13.33 -8.97
C VAL A 138 6.70 -12.35 -10.04
N PHE A 139 5.88 -11.38 -9.67
CA PHE A 139 5.26 -10.46 -10.63
C PHE A 139 5.88 -9.07 -10.66
N ASN A 140 6.94 -8.82 -9.89
CA ASN A 140 7.55 -7.50 -9.73
C ASN A 140 6.50 -6.42 -9.39
N PHE A 141 5.51 -6.79 -8.56
CA PHE A 141 4.43 -5.90 -8.16
C PHE A 141 5.00 -4.67 -7.45
N LYS A 142 4.47 -3.47 -7.71
CA LYS A 142 4.92 -2.22 -7.06
C LYS A 142 3.77 -1.35 -6.57
N GLY A 143 2.53 -1.82 -6.72
CA GLY A 143 1.33 -1.09 -6.35
C GLY A 143 1.06 -1.11 -4.85
N ASN A 144 0.03 -0.36 -4.45
CA ASN A 144 -0.48 -0.32 -3.08
C ASN A 144 -2.00 -0.48 -3.00
N THR A 145 -2.65 -0.83 -4.10
CA THR A 145 -4.08 -1.13 -4.14
C THR A 145 -4.36 -2.55 -4.63
N ILE A 146 -5.53 -3.06 -4.27
CA ILE A 146 -5.98 -4.37 -4.76
C ILE A 146 -6.23 -4.35 -6.28
N ASP A 147 -6.67 -3.22 -6.83
CA ASP A 147 -6.95 -3.07 -8.26
C ASP A 147 -5.65 -3.12 -9.08
N GLU A 148 -4.55 -2.56 -8.57
CA GLU A 148 -3.22 -2.70 -9.19
C GLU A 148 -2.70 -4.13 -9.13
N ALA A 149 -2.95 -4.87 -8.04
CA ALA A 149 -2.59 -6.27 -7.96
C ALA A 149 -3.38 -7.10 -8.97
N LEU A 150 -4.70 -6.89 -9.07
CA LEU A 150 -5.57 -7.55 -10.04
C LEU A 150 -5.17 -7.24 -11.49
N ALA A 151 -4.65 -6.04 -11.75
CA ALA A 151 -4.19 -5.64 -13.07
C ALA A 151 -3.09 -6.57 -13.62
N ILE A 152 -2.24 -7.14 -12.76
CA ILE A 152 -1.19 -8.09 -13.16
C ILE A 152 -1.80 -9.32 -13.85
N ILE A 153 -2.82 -9.92 -13.24
CA ILE A 153 -3.42 -11.17 -13.73
C ILE A 153 -4.45 -10.94 -14.85
N SER A 154 -5.03 -9.74 -14.92
CA SER A 154 -6.12 -9.37 -15.85
C SER A 154 -5.80 -9.45 -17.35
N LYS A 155 -4.52 -9.67 -17.69
CA LYS A 155 -4.02 -9.74 -19.07
C LYS A 155 -3.44 -11.11 -19.44
N MET A 156 -3.51 -12.08 -18.52
CA MET A 156 -2.75 -13.33 -18.63
C MET A 156 -3.60 -14.59 -18.85
N LYS A 157 -4.94 -14.48 -18.86
CA LYS A 157 -5.89 -15.60 -18.99
C LYS A 157 -5.52 -16.79 -18.09
N LEU A 158 -5.65 -16.58 -16.78
CA LEU A 158 -5.21 -17.49 -15.73
C LEU A 158 -6.36 -18.15 -14.96
N TYR A 159 -7.55 -18.26 -15.54
CA TYR A 159 -8.61 -19.04 -14.93
C TYR A 159 -8.62 -20.47 -15.45
N SER A 160 -8.81 -21.42 -14.53
CA SER A 160 -9.01 -22.84 -14.83
C SER A 160 -10.18 -23.36 -14.00
N LYS A 161 -11.09 -24.10 -14.65
CA LYS A 161 -12.29 -24.64 -13.98
C LYS A 161 -11.98 -25.98 -13.32
N TYR A 162 -12.00 -26.01 -12.00
CA TYR A 162 -12.04 -27.21 -11.15
C TYR A 162 -12.71 -26.89 -9.82
N PHE A 163 -13.16 -27.92 -9.11
CA PHE A 163 -13.81 -27.79 -7.81
C PHE A 163 -12.80 -27.78 -6.66
N ASP A 164 -13.20 -27.13 -5.57
CA ASP A 164 -12.50 -27.05 -4.29
C ASP A 164 -11.11 -26.38 -4.35
N SER A 165 -10.49 -26.15 -3.19
CA SER A 165 -9.09 -25.73 -3.17
C SER A 165 -8.21 -26.91 -3.58
N GLN A 166 -7.34 -26.70 -4.55
CA GLN A 166 -6.39 -27.74 -5.01
C GLN A 166 -4.94 -27.26 -5.01
N LYS A 167 -4.72 -25.96 -4.79
CA LYS A 167 -3.40 -25.36 -4.86
C LYS A 167 -3.19 -24.41 -3.70
N THR A 168 -2.04 -24.56 -3.05
CA THR A 168 -1.56 -23.55 -2.09
C THR A 168 -1.33 -22.21 -2.80
N ASP A 169 -1.33 -21.12 -2.04
CA ASP A 169 -1.00 -19.78 -2.57
C ASP A 169 0.31 -19.77 -3.36
N LYS A 170 1.34 -20.46 -2.84
CA LYS A 170 2.65 -20.59 -3.48
C LYS A 170 2.54 -21.26 -4.83
N LYS A 171 1.77 -22.35 -4.92
CA LYS A 171 1.55 -23.07 -6.18
C LYS A 171 0.74 -22.22 -7.16
N THR A 172 -0.31 -21.55 -6.70
CA THR A 172 -1.14 -20.66 -7.53
C THR A 172 -0.31 -19.54 -8.15
N ILE A 173 0.54 -18.87 -7.37
CA ILE A 173 1.41 -17.79 -7.87
C ILE A 173 2.46 -18.31 -8.86
N ASN A 174 3.12 -19.43 -8.56
CA ASN A 174 4.15 -20.01 -9.43
C ASN A 174 3.56 -20.60 -10.72
N ASP A 175 2.39 -21.23 -10.66
CA ASP A 175 1.69 -21.72 -11.84
C ASP A 175 1.29 -20.53 -12.74
N ALA A 176 0.79 -19.45 -12.14
CA ALA A 176 0.40 -18.25 -12.86
C ALA A 176 1.57 -17.56 -13.60
N SER A 177 2.78 -17.56 -13.04
CA SER A 177 3.97 -17.02 -13.72
C SER A 177 4.40 -17.86 -14.94
N LEU A 178 3.95 -19.12 -14.98
CA LEU A 178 4.11 -20.03 -16.12
C LEU A 178 2.88 -20.05 -17.04
N GLY A 179 1.93 -19.13 -16.86
CA GLY A 179 0.72 -19.04 -17.68
C GLY A 179 -0.33 -20.11 -17.37
N LYS A 180 -0.22 -20.82 -16.25
CA LYS A 180 -1.18 -21.85 -15.83
C LYS A 180 -2.25 -21.26 -14.91
N GLY A 181 -3.51 -21.51 -15.23
CA GLY A 181 -4.63 -20.95 -14.48
C GLY A 181 -5.02 -21.71 -13.21
N SER A 182 -5.79 -21.03 -12.36
CA SER A 182 -6.37 -21.57 -11.12
C SER A 182 -7.85 -21.20 -10.99
N ASN A 183 -8.59 -21.87 -10.09
CA ASN A 183 -10.02 -21.67 -9.90
C ASN A 183 -10.35 -20.48 -8.98
N CYS A 184 -11.63 -20.30 -8.65
CA CYS A 184 -12.10 -19.18 -7.81
C CYS A 184 -11.71 -19.28 -6.34
N VAL A 185 -11.55 -20.49 -5.80
CA VAL A 185 -11.12 -20.67 -4.41
C VAL A 185 -9.64 -20.30 -4.29
N ASP A 186 -8.79 -20.89 -5.12
CA ASP A 186 -7.34 -20.68 -5.08
C ASP A 186 -6.96 -19.21 -5.37
N TRP A 187 -7.59 -18.58 -6.36
CA TRP A 187 -7.39 -17.15 -6.61
C TRP A 187 -7.96 -16.26 -5.50
N GLY A 188 -9.12 -16.63 -4.94
CA GLY A 188 -9.71 -15.94 -3.81
C GLY A 188 -8.79 -15.93 -2.59
N GLN A 189 -8.17 -17.07 -2.29
CA GLN A 189 -7.24 -17.26 -1.18
C GLN A 189 -5.98 -16.39 -1.31
N VAL A 190 -5.33 -16.40 -2.48
CA VAL A 190 -4.18 -15.53 -2.77
C VAL A 190 -4.54 -14.05 -2.56
N TYR A 191 -5.65 -13.60 -3.17
CA TYR A 191 -6.03 -12.19 -3.12
C TYR A 191 -6.61 -11.76 -1.78
N TYR A 192 -7.13 -12.69 -0.97
CA TYR A 192 -7.51 -12.43 0.41
C TYR A 192 -6.29 -11.95 1.20
N ARG A 193 -5.17 -12.69 1.10
CA ARG A 193 -3.93 -12.36 1.82
C ARG A 193 -3.23 -11.12 1.27
N ILE A 194 -3.23 -10.94 -0.05
CA ILE A 194 -2.74 -9.72 -0.69
C ILE A 194 -3.53 -8.51 -0.19
N ALA A 195 -4.87 -8.56 -0.20
CA ALA A 195 -5.71 -7.45 0.25
C ALA A 195 -5.53 -7.14 1.75
N LYS A 196 -5.46 -8.17 2.61
CA LYS A 196 -5.14 -8.01 4.05
C LYS A 196 -3.78 -7.33 4.24
N SER A 197 -2.77 -7.77 3.47
CA SER A 197 -1.43 -7.19 3.50
C SER A 197 -1.46 -5.70 3.12
N LEU A 198 -2.25 -5.34 2.11
CA LEU A 198 -2.50 -3.97 1.65
C LEU A 198 -3.37 -3.13 2.63
N GLY A 199 -3.75 -3.67 3.78
CA GLY A 199 -4.48 -2.95 4.84
C GLY A 199 -6.00 -2.92 4.66
N TYR A 200 -6.57 -3.77 3.81
CA TYR A 200 -8.02 -3.87 3.65
C TYR A 200 -8.62 -4.75 4.76
N ASP A 201 -9.84 -4.40 5.18
CA ASP A 201 -10.78 -5.38 5.71
C ASP A 201 -11.26 -6.25 4.56
N VAL A 202 -11.28 -7.57 4.75
CA VAL A 202 -11.51 -8.54 3.68
C VAL A 202 -12.43 -9.62 4.21
N GLN A 203 -13.40 -10.02 3.39
CA GLN A 203 -14.22 -11.21 3.62
C GLN A 203 -14.43 -11.97 2.31
N PHE A 204 -14.50 -13.28 2.41
CA PHE A 204 -15.02 -14.12 1.34
C PHE A 204 -16.52 -13.96 1.23
N VAL A 205 -17.02 -14.00 0.00
CA VAL A 205 -18.44 -14.05 -0.34
C VAL A 205 -18.66 -15.32 -1.14
N HIS A 206 -19.39 -16.27 -0.55
CA HIS A 206 -19.81 -17.48 -1.23
C HIS A 206 -21.22 -17.28 -1.78
N VAL A 207 -21.36 -17.43 -3.09
CA VAL A 207 -22.63 -17.24 -3.80
C VAL A 207 -22.96 -18.46 -4.64
N LYS A 208 -24.26 -18.70 -4.83
CA LYS A 208 -24.78 -19.57 -5.89
C LYS A 208 -25.06 -18.71 -7.12
N CYS A 209 -24.33 -18.97 -8.20
CA CYS A 209 -24.51 -18.29 -9.47
C CYS A 209 -25.91 -18.54 -10.05
N ARG A 210 -26.62 -17.48 -10.41
CA ARG A 210 -28.00 -17.58 -10.89
C ARG A 210 -28.11 -18.36 -12.20
N VAL A 211 -27.22 -18.07 -13.16
CA VAL A 211 -27.28 -18.66 -14.52
C VAL A 211 -26.78 -20.09 -14.54
N SER A 212 -25.63 -20.38 -13.92
CA SER A 212 -25.03 -21.72 -13.95
C SER A 212 -25.52 -22.65 -12.83
N GLY A 213 -26.11 -22.12 -11.76
CA GLY A 213 -26.48 -22.87 -10.57
C GLY A 213 -25.30 -23.33 -9.70
N THR A 214 -24.05 -23.06 -10.11
CA THR A 214 -22.82 -23.48 -9.41
C THR A 214 -22.44 -22.52 -8.28
N GLY A 215 -21.70 -23.01 -7.28
CA GLY A 215 -21.06 -22.16 -6.28
C GLY A 215 -19.93 -21.33 -6.88
N HIS A 216 -19.72 -20.13 -6.34
CA HIS A 216 -18.60 -19.24 -6.69
C HIS A 216 -18.12 -18.46 -5.48
N ILE A 217 -16.82 -18.21 -5.42
CA ILE A 217 -16.18 -17.40 -4.39
C ILE A 217 -15.69 -16.10 -5.00
N LYS A 218 -15.99 -14.99 -4.33
CA LYS A 218 -15.40 -13.67 -4.56
C LYS A 218 -15.01 -13.02 -3.24
N LEU A 219 -14.38 -11.86 -3.31
CA LEU A 219 -13.99 -11.08 -2.15
C LEU A 219 -14.87 -9.84 -2.04
N ARG A 220 -15.23 -9.47 -0.80
CA ARG A 220 -15.61 -8.10 -0.49
C ARG A 220 -14.52 -7.45 0.36
N LEU A 221 -14.22 -6.20 0.04
CA LEU A 221 -13.07 -5.46 0.54
C LEU A 221 -13.50 -4.09 1.04
N LYS A 222 -12.89 -3.61 2.12
CA LYS A 222 -13.12 -2.27 2.66
C LYS A 222 -11.80 -1.65 3.12
N HIS A 223 -11.61 -0.38 2.78
CA HIS A 223 -10.43 0.40 3.14
C HIS A 223 -10.77 1.90 3.21
N LYS A 224 -10.34 2.57 4.28
CA LYS A 224 -10.66 3.99 4.54
C LYS A 224 -10.32 4.91 3.36
N LYS A 225 -9.11 4.81 2.82
CA LYS A 225 -8.62 5.57 1.65
C LYS A 225 -9.18 5.07 0.31
N HIS A 226 -8.95 3.80 -0.01
CA HIS A 226 -9.17 3.27 -1.37
C HIS A 226 -10.63 2.94 -1.71
N THR A 227 -11.51 2.84 -0.71
CA THR A 227 -12.94 2.51 -0.91
C THR A 227 -13.87 3.55 -0.27
N GLY A 228 -13.32 4.64 0.28
CA GLY A 228 -14.07 5.61 1.09
C GLY A 228 -14.66 5.01 2.37
N GLY A 229 -14.14 3.88 2.85
CA GLY A 229 -14.69 3.16 4.01
C GLY A 229 -15.92 2.29 3.71
N ASN A 230 -16.25 2.07 2.44
CA ASN A 230 -17.37 1.23 2.02
C ASN A 230 -16.91 -0.16 1.58
N TRP A 231 -17.79 -1.15 1.68
CA TRP A 231 -17.55 -2.47 1.11
C TRP A 231 -17.70 -2.42 -0.41
N ILE A 232 -16.73 -2.99 -1.11
CA ILE A 232 -16.75 -3.20 -2.56
C ILE A 232 -16.47 -4.67 -2.87
N ASN A 233 -17.04 -5.19 -3.97
CA ASN A 233 -16.74 -6.55 -4.44
C ASN A 233 -15.55 -6.54 -5.41
N ARG A 234 -14.71 -7.57 -5.32
CA ARG A 234 -13.65 -7.89 -6.28
C ARG A 234 -13.60 -9.40 -6.48
N ASP A 235 -13.40 -9.80 -7.73
CA ASP A 235 -13.46 -11.19 -8.14
C ASP A 235 -12.20 -11.58 -8.91
N PRO A 236 -11.16 -12.07 -8.21
CA PRO A 236 -9.91 -12.48 -8.82
C PRO A 236 -10.08 -13.52 -9.94
N ALA A 237 -11.05 -14.45 -9.83
CA ALA A 237 -11.29 -15.45 -10.86
C ALA A 237 -11.93 -14.87 -12.11
N ALA A 238 -12.94 -14.01 -11.96
CA ALA A 238 -13.54 -13.32 -13.10
C ALA A 238 -12.55 -12.37 -13.80
N VAL A 239 -11.59 -11.80 -13.05
CA VAL A 239 -10.50 -11.00 -13.62
C VAL A 239 -9.50 -11.91 -14.35
N ALA A 240 -9.15 -13.07 -13.78
CA ALA A 240 -8.22 -14.03 -14.37
C ALA A 240 -8.76 -14.69 -15.65
N ASP A 241 -10.06 -14.83 -15.83
CA ASP A 241 -10.65 -15.52 -17.00
C ASP A 241 -10.55 -14.71 -18.30
N THR A 242 -10.28 -13.41 -18.21
CA THR A 242 -10.22 -12.52 -19.37
C THR A 242 -8.79 -12.05 -19.65
N THR A 243 -8.57 -11.54 -20.86
CA THR A 243 -7.38 -10.75 -21.23
C THR A 243 -7.71 -9.26 -21.37
N SER A 244 -8.92 -8.86 -20.97
CA SER A 244 -9.48 -7.52 -21.22
C SER A 244 -8.80 -6.41 -20.43
N GLY A 245 -8.03 -6.75 -19.39
CA GLY A 245 -7.53 -5.78 -18.44
C GLY A 245 -8.58 -5.23 -17.46
N ASN A 246 -9.83 -5.74 -17.51
CA ASN A 246 -10.90 -5.27 -16.64
C ASN A 246 -10.75 -5.84 -15.22
N VAL A 247 -10.10 -5.08 -14.34
CA VAL A 247 -9.89 -5.42 -12.92
C VAL A 247 -11.18 -5.39 -12.08
N LYS A 248 -12.30 -4.92 -12.64
CA LYS A 248 -13.61 -4.88 -11.99
C LYS A 248 -14.57 -5.94 -12.55
N SER A 249 -14.06 -6.89 -13.33
CA SER A 249 -14.84 -8.07 -13.74
C SER A 249 -15.33 -8.80 -12.49
N ILE A 250 -16.63 -9.10 -12.43
CA ILE A 250 -17.24 -9.85 -11.33
C ILE A 250 -18.23 -10.85 -11.90
N TRP A 251 -18.12 -12.10 -11.47
CA TRP A 251 -19.13 -13.10 -11.73
C TRP A 251 -20.16 -13.17 -10.61
N CYS A 252 -21.38 -13.53 -11.03
CA CYS A 252 -22.46 -13.85 -10.10
C CYS A 252 -22.74 -12.68 -9.13
N GLU A 253 -22.74 -11.45 -9.67
CA GLU A 253 -23.11 -10.24 -8.92
C GLU A 253 -24.58 -10.29 -8.51
N ASP A 254 -25.43 -10.89 -9.34
CA ASP A 254 -26.84 -11.18 -9.08
C ASP A 254 -27.08 -12.59 -8.48
N GLY A 255 -26.02 -13.25 -8.00
CA GLY A 255 -26.10 -14.57 -7.38
C GLY A 255 -26.71 -14.55 -5.98
N TYR A 256 -27.20 -15.71 -5.54
CA TYR A 256 -27.75 -15.87 -4.19
C TYR A 256 -26.62 -16.02 -3.17
N LEU A 257 -26.58 -15.13 -2.16
CA LEU A 257 -25.62 -15.25 -1.05
C LEU A 257 -25.86 -16.55 -0.29
N ILE A 258 -24.81 -17.36 -0.17
CA ILE A 258 -24.79 -18.55 0.68
C ILE A 258 -24.21 -18.18 2.05
N ALA A 259 -23.02 -17.57 2.07
CA ALA A 259 -22.34 -17.20 3.31
C ALA A 259 -21.27 -16.11 3.07
N TYR A 260 -20.97 -15.36 4.12
CA TYR A 260 -19.71 -14.64 4.25
C TYR A 260 -18.73 -15.51 5.04
N ASP A 261 -17.46 -15.52 4.64
CA ASP A 261 -16.38 -16.24 5.35
C ASP A 261 -16.75 -17.69 5.70
N PRO A 262 -17.14 -18.53 4.72
CA PRO A 262 -17.52 -19.90 5.01
C PRO A 262 -16.34 -20.66 5.64
N SER A 263 -16.57 -21.36 6.75
CA SER A 263 -15.49 -21.93 7.58
C SER A 263 -14.48 -22.79 6.83
N TRP A 264 -14.95 -23.56 5.84
CA TRP A 264 -14.11 -24.45 5.02
C TRP A 264 -13.05 -23.69 4.20
N ILE A 265 -13.25 -22.40 3.88
CA ILE A 265 -12.33 -21.67 3.00
C ILE A 265 -11.01 -21.30 3.68
N PHE A 266 -11.00 -21.29 5.02
CA PHE A 266 -9.82 -21.00 5.81
C PHE A 266 -9.01 -22.25 6.14
N THR A 267 -9.58 -23.43 6.01
CA THR A 267 -8.90 -24.70 6.31
C THR A 267 -7.70 -24.90 5.39
N ASP A 268 -7.83 -24.52 4.12
CA ASP A 268 -6.77 -24.62 3.12
C ASP A 268 -5.92 -23.33 2.99
N LEU A 269 -6.36 -22.21 3.60
CA LEU A 269 -5.67 -20.91 3.55
C LEU A 269 -4.38 -20.91 4.39
N TYR A 270 -4.33 -21.71 5.45
CA TYR A 270 -3.24 -21.72 6.43
C TYR A 270 -2.41 -23.01 6.43
N SER A 271 -2.74 -23.99 5.58
CA SER A 271 -1.91 -25.16 5.34
C SER A 271 -0.66 -24.74 4.55
N SER A 272 0.41 -24.50 5.30
CA SER A 272 1.76 -24.13 4.84
C SER A 272 2.45 -25.22 4.05
#